data_AF-A0A5E5PAS6-F1
#
_entry.id   AF-A0A5E5PAS6-F1
#
_cell.length_a   1.000
_cell.length_b   1.000
_cell.length_c   1.000
_cell.angle_alpha   90.00
_cell.angle_beta   90.00
_cell.angle_gamma   90.00
#
_symmetry.space_group_name_H-M   'P 1'
#
loop_
_entity.id
_entity.type
_entity.pdbx_description
1 polymer ?
#
loop_
_entity_poly.entity_id
_entity_poly.type
_entity_poly.pdbx_seq_one_letter_code
_entity_poly.pdbx_strand_id
1 'polypeptide(L)'
;MSKELEPKLHPGRHGNADDHLYKRTHSLDIRLSPVEFIALKESWNKTQFNSMASYVRNTIFKGNEKKIDFYFEEKQQDRILAGKYLAELNKQGKNLNQIAKQLSLKTDFTKQETKLLVDDLKNTLLAIQEIKDKFSVQKKI
;
A
#
# COMPACT_ATOMS: atom_id res chain seq x y z
N MET A 1 16.70 -15.62 -12.50
CA MET A 1 15.55 -16.33 -11.90
C MET A 1 16.01 -16.94 -10.59
N SER A 2 15.59 -16.35 -9.48
CA SER A 2 15.76 -16.88 -8.12
C SER A 2 14.38 -16.78 -7.47
N LYS A 3 13.66 -17.90 -7.35
CA LYS A 3 12.44 -17.97 -6.54
C LYS A 3 12.90 -18.11 -5.09
N GLU A 4 12.86 -17.04 -4.30
CA GLU A 4 13.37 -17.07 -2.93
C GLU A 4 12.35 -16.56 -1.89
N LEU A 5 12.11 -17.47 -0.93
CA LEU A 5 11.34 -17.45 0.32
C LEU A 5 9.81 -17.26 0.26
N GLU A 6 9.08 -18.38 0.28
CA GLU A 6 7.69 -18.45 0.73
C GLU A 6 7.55 -19.18 2.09
N PRO A 7 7.22 -18.43 3.15
CA PRO A 7 6.51 -19.02 4.29
C PRO A 7 5.45 -17.99 4.83
N LYS A 8 4.19 -18.33 5.18
CA LYS A 8 3.55 -19.58 5.61
C LYS A 8 1.98 -19.55 5.49
N LEU A 9 1.32 -20.72 5.54
CA LEU A 9 -0.16 -20.98 5.59
C LEU A 9 -0.71 -21.51 6.98
N HIS A 10 -0.78 -20.67 8.04
CA HIS A 10 -1.29 -20.93 9.45
C HIS A 10 -0.47 -21.84 10.43
N PRO A 11 -0.10 -21.49 11.69
CA PRO A 11 -0.95 -20.86 12.71
C PRO A 11 -1.14 -19.36 12.53
N GLY A 12 -2.41 -18.95 12.54
CA GLY A 12 -2.85 -17.60 12.15
C GLY A 12 -2.62 -16.51 13.22
N ARG A 13 -3.13 -15.28 13.01
CA ARG A 13 -4.26 -14.89 12.15
C ARG A 13 -3.92 -14.66 10.67
N HIS A 14 -4.81 -15.17 9.81
CA HIS A 14 -4.88 -14.86 8.39
C HIS A 14 -5.60 -13.52 8.21
N GLY A 15 -4.96 -12.57 7.54
CA GLY A 15 -5.46 -11.21 7.30
C GLY A 15 -4.30 -10.21 7.21
N ASN A 16 -4.51 -9.05 6.56
CA ASN A 16 -3.51 -8.02 6.18
C ASN A 16 -2.73 -7.33 7.33
N ALA A 17 -2.42 -8.01 8.45
CA ALA A 17 -1.82 -7.41 9.64
C ALA A 17 -0.79 -8.32 10.35
N ASP A 18 -0.20 -9.29 9.65
CA ASP A 18 0.83 -10.18 10.22
C ASP A 18 1.84 -10.61 9.14
N ASP A 19 2.99 -9.92 9.05
CA ASP A 19 3.98 -10.08 7.98
C ASP A 19 5.24 -10.86 8.40
N HIS A 20 5.15 -11.74 9.39
CA HIS A 20 6.28 -12.58 9.79
C HIS A 20 6.41 -13.81 8.87
N LEU A 21 7.55 -13.94 8.16
CA LEU A 21 7.87 -15.10 7.30
C LEU A 21 7.62 -16.44 8.03
N TYR A 22 7.90 -16.49 9.34
CA TYR A 22 7.65 -17.70 10.14
C TYR A 22 6.38 -17.57 11.02
N LYS A 23 5.29 -18.31 10.73
CA LYS A 23 4.16 -18.62 11.66
C LYS A 23 4.70 -18.81 13.07
N ARG A 24 4.00 -18.23 14.02
CA ARG A 24 4.22 -18.51 15.43
C ARG A 24 3.62 -19.90 15.70
N THR A 25 4.45 -20.91 15.90
CA THR A 25 3.99 -22.30 16.11
C THR A 25 3.97 -22.72 17.57
N HIS A 26 4.47 -21.86 18.46
CA HIS A 26 4.57 -22.12 19.88
C HIS A 26 3.81 -21.02 20.63
N SER A 27 3.05 -21.42 21.65
CA SER A 27 2.41 -20.51 22.60
C SER A 27 3.25 -20.39 23.86
N LEU A 28 3.21 -19.22 24.47
CA LEU A 28 3.72 -18.98 25.81
C LEU A 28 2.55 -18.48 26.66
N ASP A 29 2.06 -19.33 27.55
CA ASP A 29 0.98 -19.00 28.47
C ASP A 29 1.56 -18.66 29.84
N ILE A 30 1.19 -17.50 30.36
CA ILE A 30 1.67 -17.00 31.65
C ILE A 30 0.45 -16.83 32.56
N ARG A 31 0.49 -17.44 33.75
CA ARG A 31 -0.51 -17.21 34.78
C ARG A 31 -0.15 -15.94 35.54
N LEU A 32 -1.11 -15.03 35.62
CA LEU A 32 -0.98 -13.75 36.32
C LEU A 32 -1.95 -13.70 37.49
N SER A 33 -1.49 -13.20 38.62
CA SER A 33 -2.36 -12.76 39.70
C SER A 33 -3.18 -11.54 39.24
N PRO A 34 -4.29 -11.20 39.92
CA PRO A 34 -5.09 -10.02 39.59
C PRO A 34 -4.28 -8.72 39.57
N VAL A 35 -3.32 -8.58 40.49
CA VAL A 35 -2.45 -7.39 40.59
C VAL A 35 -1.52 -7.29 39.38
N GLU A 36 -0.89 -8.41 38.99
CA GLU A 36 0.01 -8.45 37.82
C GLU A 36 -0.74 -8.19 36.52
N PHE A 37 -1.97 -8.70 36.38
CA PHE A 37 -2.79 -8.45 35.19
C PHE A 37 -3.19 -6.98 35.06
N ILE A 38 -3.57 -6.34 36.17
CA ILE A 38 -3.90 -4.90 36.17
C ILE A 38 -2.67 -4.08 35.78
N ALA A 39 -1.52 -4.34 36.40
CA ALA A 39 -0.26 -3.66 36.07
C ALA A 39 0.13 -3.83 34.60
N LEU A 40 -0.04 -5.04 34.05
CA LEU A 40 0.20 -5.32 32.64
C LEU A 40 -0.74 -4.51 31.73
N LYS A 41 -2.03 -4.49 32.05
CA LYS A 41 -3.05 -3.76 31.29
C LYS A 41 -2.82 -2.25 31.32
N GLU A 42 -2.50 -1.69 32.49
CA GLU A 42 -2.15 -0.27 32.62
C GLU A 42 -0.91 0.08 31.82
N SER A 43 0.10 -0.79 31.83
CA SER A 43 1.32 -0.57 31.05
C SER A 43 1.05 -0.64 29.55
N TRP A 44 0.23 -1.59 29.10
CA TRP A 44 -0.20 -1.68 27.69
C TRP A 44 -1.01 -0.44 27.27
N ASN A 45 -1.96 0.02 28.08
CA ASN A 45 -2.80 1.18 27.77
C ASN A 45 -2.00 2.48 27.58
N LYS A 46 -0.77 2.55 28.10
CA LYS A 46 0.16 3.69 27.92
C LYS A 46 0.92 3.63 26.59
N THR A 47 0.69 2.60 25.76
CA THR A 47 1.39 2.37 24.50
C THR A 47 0.47 2.41 23.30
N GLN A 48 1.04 2.42 22.09
CA GLN A 48 0.30 2.41 20.83
C GLN A 48 0.07 1.00 20.27
N PHE A 49 0.33 -0.07 21.02
CA PHE A 49 0.14 -1.43 20.51
C PHE A 49 -1.34 -1.78 20.39
N ASN A 50 -1.74 -2.30 19.24
CA ASN A 50 -3.12 -2.70 18.95
C ASN A 50 -3.59 -3.96 19.71
N SER A 51 -2.66 -4.69 20.36
CA SER A 51 -3.01 -5.82 21.23
C SER A 51 -2.03 -5.97 22.39
N MET A 52 -2.52 -6.50 23.51
CA MET A 52 -1.69 -6.82 24.68
C MET A 52 -0.62 -7.88 24.34
N ALA A 53 -0.93 -8.84 23.46
CA ALA A 53 0.03 -9.83 23.01
C ALA A 53 1.20 -9.19 22.24
N SER A 54 0.92 -8.25 21.33
CA SER A 54 1.95 -7.50 20.61
C SER A 54 2.82 -6.67 21.56
N TYR A 55 2.20 -6.03 22.56
CA TYR A 55 2.91 -5.26 23.58
C TYR A 55 3.84 -6.13 24.43
N VAL A 56 3.32 -7.24 24.99
CA VAL A 56 4.09 -8.18 25.81
C VAL A 56 5.27 -8.74 25.01
N ARG A 57 5.02 -9.15 23.77
CA ARG A 57 6.05 -9.69 22.88
C ARG A 57 7.15 -8.65 22.60
N ASN A 58 6.78 -7.43 22.23
CA ASN A 58 7.74 -6.34 22.05
C ASN A 58 8.56 -6.08 23.32
N THR A 59 7.94 -6.18 24.48
CA THR A 59 8.60 -5.97 25.79
C THR A 59 9.62 -7.08 26.08
N ILE A 60 9.25 -8.35 25.87
CA ILE A 60 10.12 -9.52 26.05
C ILE A 60 11.33 -9.47 25.10
N PHE A 61 11.09 -9.14 23.83
CA PHE A 61 12.13 -9.11 22.79
C PHE A 61 12.75 -7.72 22.58
N LYS A 62 12.50 -6.76 23.49
CA LYS A 62 13.07 -5.40 23.52
C LYS A 62 12.98 -4.64 22.18
N GLY A 63 11.89 -4.82 21.44
CA GLY A 63 11.67 -4.14 20.17
C GLY A 63 12.48 -4.64 18.98
N ASN A 64 13.24 -5.73 19.11
CA ASN A 64 13.96 -6.35 17.98
C ASN A 64 13.01 -6.90 16.89
N GLU A 65 11.72 -7.00 17.17
CA GLU A 65 10.70 -7.46 16.21
C GLU A 65 10.05 -6.32 15.40
N LYS A 66 10.17 -5.05 15.85
CA LYS A 66 9.48 -3.89 15.27
C LYS A 66 9.94 -3.46 13.88
N LYS A 67 11.08 -3.96 13.39
CA LYS A 67 11.67 -3.53 12.12
C LYS A 67 10.88 -4.00 10.90
N ILE A 68 9.98 -4.96 11.08
CA ILE A 68 9.23 -5.61 10.01
C ILE A 68 7.85 -4.96 9.85
N ASP A 69 7.12 -4.72 10.95
CA ASP A 69 5.76 -4.15 10.90
C ASP A 69 5.72 -2.75 10.24
N PHE A 70 6.70 -1.87 10.55
CA PHE A 70 6.80 -0.55 9.89
C PHE A 70 7.13 -0.64 8.39
N TYR A 71 7.96 -1.59 7.98
CA TYR A 71 8.33 -1.79 6.57
C TYR A 71 7.12 -2.21 5.72
N PHE A 72 6.20 -3.00 6.29
CA PHE A 72 5.01 -3.44 5.57
C PHE A 72 3.86 -2.43 5.59
N GLU A 73 3.70 -1.66 6.66
CA GLU A 73 2.81 -0.50 6.67
C GLU A 73 3.23 0.52 5.60
N GLU A 74 4.53 0.82 5.52
CA GLU A 74 5.11 1.68 4.48
C GLU A 74 4.87 1.09 3.08
N LYS A 75 5.14 -0.20 2.88
CA LYS A 75 4.88 -0.90 1.61
C LYS A 75 3.38 -0.97 1.25
N GLN A 76 2.49 -1.02 2.23
CA GLN A 76 1.05 -0.99 2.00
C GLN A 76 0.60 0.41 1.57
N GLN A 77 1.11 1.47 2.21
CA GLN A 77 0.87 2.85 1.78
C GLN A 77 1.42 3.08 0.37
N ASP A 78 2.62 2.59 0.07
CA ASP A 78 3.20 2.65 -1.28
C ASP A 78 2.34 1.93 -2.31
N ARG A 79 1.79 0.75 -1.97
CA ARG A 79 0.87 0.02 -2.85
C ARG A 79 -0.44 0.76 -3.09
N ILE A 80 -1.03 1.35 -2.05
CA ILE A 80 -2.26 2.15 -2.16
C ILE A 80 -2.01 3.36 -3.06
N LEU A 81 -0.89 4.05 -2.83
CA LEU A 81 -0.48 5.22 -3.60
C LEU A 81 -0.20 4.87 -5.07
N ALA A 82 0.55 3.79 -5.32
CA ALA A 82 0.79 3.27 -6.65
C ALA A 82 -0.52 2.86 -7.35
N GLY A 83 -1.45 2.23 -6.63
CA GLY A 83 -2.77 1.88 -7.15
C GLY A 83 -3.60 3.09 -7.57
N LYS A 84 -3.55 4.18 -6.79
CA LYS A 84 -4.21 5.45 -7.13
C LYS A 84 -3.65 6.04 -8.42
N TYR A 85 -2.32 6.15 -8.54
CA TYR A 85 -1.69 6.69 -9.75
C TYR A 85 -1.92 5.79 -10.97
N LEU A 86 -1.90 4.47 -10.79
CA LEU A 86 -2.19 3.52 -11.87
C LEU A 86 -3.64 3.65 -12.36
N ALA A 87 -4.60 3.90 -11.47
CA ALA A 87 -5.99 4.18 -11.85
C ALA A 87 -6.12 5.50 -12.65
N GLU A 88 -5.43 6.56 -12.22
CA GLU A 88 -5.39 7.83 -12.94
C GLU A 88 -4.75 7.70 -14.33
N LEU A 89 -3.61 6.99 -14.44
CA LEU A 89 -2.96 6.69 -15.72
C LEU A 89 -3.85 5.83 -16.63
N ASN A 90 -4.55 4.84 -16.09
CA ASN A 90 -5.50 4.03 -16.85
C ASN A 90 -6.65 4.87 -17.44
N LYS A 91 -7.12 5.89 -16.71
CA LYS A 91 -8.11 6.84 -17.22
C LYS A 91 -7.56 7.60 -18.43
N GLN A 92 -6.33 8.09 -18.35
CA GLN A 92 -5.69 8.79 -19.47
C GLN A 92 -5.42 7.84 -20.65
N GLY A 93 -5.01 6.60 -20.40
CA GLY A 93 -4.86 5.57 -21.42
C GLY A 93 -6.16 5.27 -22.18
N LYS A 94 -7.31 5.25 -21.48
CA LYS A 94 -8.63 5.12 -22.13
C LYS A 94 -8.94 6.32 -23.03
N ASN A 95 -8.67 7.54 -22.56
CA ASN A 95 -8.86 8.76 -23.35
C ASN A 95 -7.98 8.73 -24.62
N LEU A 96 -6.70 8.40 -24.49
CA LEU A 96 -5.79 8.23 -25.64
C LEU A 96 -6.27 7.16 -26.61
N ASN A 97 -6.76 6.03 -26.11
CA ASN A 97 -7.28 4.97 -26.97
C ASN A 97 -8.55 5.40 -27.72
N GLN A 98 -9.41 6.22 -27.10
CA GLN A 98 -10.57 6.79 -27.76
C GLN A 98 -10.18 7.77 -28.87
N ILE A 99 -9.20 8.65 -28.60
CA ILE A 99 -8.63 9.57 -29.59
C ILE A 99 -8.02 8.78 -30.75
N ALA A 100 -7.23 7.73 -30.45
CA ALA A 100 -6.63 6.87 -31.46
C ALA A 100 -7.69 6.16 -32.32
N LYS A 101 -8.77 5.66 -31.71
CA LYS A 101 -9.90 5.08 -32.44
C LYS A 101 -10.55 6.10 -33.37
N GLN A 102 -10.82 7.31 -32.90
CA GLN A 102 -11.39 8.37 -33.73
C GLN A 102 -10.50 8.69 -34.93
N LEU A 103 -9.18 8.79 -34.73
CA LEU A 103 -8.20 8.99 -35.80
C LEU A 103 -8.15 7.82 -36.79
N SER A 104 -8.31 6.58 -36.31
CA SER A 104 -8.27 5.39 -37.18
C SER A 104 -9.55 5.13 -37.97
N LEU A 105 -10.71 5.55 -37.45
CA LEU A 105 -12.02 5.23 -38.03
C LEU A 105 -12.54 6.31 -38.96
N LYS A 106 -12.02 7.54 -38.85
CA LYS A 106 -12.51 8.69 -39.61
C LYS A 106 -11.49 9.12 -40.66
N THR A 107 -11.92 9.16 -41.91
CA THR A 107 -11.07 9.55 -43.06
C THR A 107 -10.97 11.07 -43.21
N ASP A 108 -12.01 11.80 -42.80
CA ASP A 108 -12.08 13.26 -42.90
C ASP A 108 -12.55 13.90 -41.59
N PHE A 109 -11.93 15.03 -41.24
CA PHE A 109 -12.27 15.82 -40.06
C PHE A 109 -12.65 17.24 -40.48
N THR A 110 -13.72 17.76 -39.88
CA THR A 110 -14.01 19.20 -39.97
C THR A 110 -13.02 19.99 -39.12
N LYS A 111 -12.80 21.28 -39.43
CA LYS A 111 -11.93 22.16 -38.63
C LYS A 111 -12.30 22.18 -37.14
N GLN A 112 -13.59 22.13 -36.81
CA GLN A 112 -14.05 22.10 -35.42
C GLN A 112 -13.68 20.80 -34.72
N GLU A 113 -13.86 19.66 -35.38
CA GLU A 113 -13.49 18.36 -34.83
C GLU A 113 -11.99 18.24 -34.64
N THR A 114 -11.18 18.69 -35.61
CA THR A 114 -9.72 18.75 -35.45
C THR A 114 -9.33 19.58 -34.23
N LYS A 115 -9.99 20.73 -34.01
CA LYS A 115 -9.70 21.59 -32.85
C LYS A 115 -10.01 20.88 -31.53
N LEU A 116 -11.19 20.26 -31.42
CA LEU A 116 -11.58 19.49 -30.23
C LEU A 116 -10.59 18.36 -29.93
N LEU A 117 -10.18 17.63 -30.96
CA LEU A 117 -9.25 16.49 -30.84
C LEU A 117 -7.85 16.94 -30.37
N VAL A 118 -7.38 18.09 -30.86
CA VAL A 118 -6.13 18.71 -30.41
C VAL A 118 -6.24 19.19 -28.96
N ASP A 119 -7.38 19.75 -28.56
CA ASP A 119 -7.60 20.19 -27.18
C ASP A 119 -7.68 18.98 -26.22
N ASP A 120 -8.35 17.89 -26.61
CA ASP A 120 -8.38 16.63 -25.84
C ASP A 120 -6.99 16.00 -25.67
N LEU A 121 -6.17 16.03 -26.73
CA LEU A 121 -4.76 15.61 -26.68
C LEU A 121 -3.95 16.46 -25.69
N LYS A 122 -4.09 17.79 -25.75
CA LYS A 122 -3.40 18.71 -24.82
C LYS A 122 -3.83 18.48 -23.37
N ASN A 123 -5.13 18.33 -23.13
CA ASN A 123 -5.66 18.09 -21.78
C ASN A 123 -5.14 16.76 -21.22
N THR A 124 -5.10 15.72 -22.04
CA THR A 124 -4.55 14.42 -21.65
C THR A 124 -3.05 14.51 -21.34
N LEU A 125 -2.29 15.24 -22.15
CA LEU A 125 -0.87 15.48 -21.91
C LEU A 125 -0.61 16.23 -20.60
N LEU A 126 -1.37 17.30 -20.34
CA LEU A 126 -1.28 18.08 -19.10
C LEU A 126 -1.58 17.21 -17.87
N ALA A 127 -2.65 16.40 -17.93
CA ALA A 127 -3.00 15.50 -16.83
C ALA A 127 -1.90 14.46 -16.56
N ILE A 128 -1.26 13.90 -17.60
CA ILE A 128 -0.12 12.99 -17.44
C ILE A 128 1.08 13.71 -16.82
N GLN A 129 1.34 14.96 -17.23
CA GLN A 129 2.43 15.76 -16.68
C GLN A 129 2.21 16.06 -15.19
N GLU A 130 0.99 16.40 -14.78
CA GLU A 130 0.66 16.58 -13.36
C GLU A 130 0.86 15.31 -12.52
N ILE A 131 0.50 14.13 -13.07
CA ILE A 131 0.73 12.84 -12.40
C ILE A 131 2.25 12.60 -12.23
N LYS A 132 3.03 12.88 -13.29
CA LYS A 132 4.50 12.75 -13.27
C LYS A 132 5.14 13.68 -12.23
N ASP A 133 4.67 14.92 -12.14
CA ASP A 133 5.22 15.91 -11.21
C ASP A 133 4.91 15.52 -9.76
N LYS A 134 3.66 15.07 -9.48
CA LYS A 134 3.27 14.54 -8.17
C LYS A 134 4.12 13.34 -7.74
N PHE A 135 4.43 12.44 -8.67
CA PHE A 135 5.29 11.28 -8.41
C PHE A 135 6.77 11.68 -8.19
N SER A 136 7.26 12.69 -8.91
CA SER A 136 8.65 13.13 -8.83
C SER A 136 8.96 13.90 -7.54
N VAL A 137 8.00 14.65 -7.01
CA VAL A 137 8.14 15.38 -5.73
C VAL A 137 8.25 14.41 -4.54
N GLN A 138 7.60 13.25 -4.61
CA GLN A 138 7.62 12.24 -3.54
C GLN A 138 8.92 11.44 -3.47
N LYS A 139 9.76 11.46 -4.52
CA LYS A 139 11.01 10.68 -4.60
C LYS A 139 12.21 11.33 -3.88
N LYS A 140 12.01 12.43 -3.15
CA LYS A 140 13.03 13.10 -2.32
C LYS A 140 12.94 12.62 -0.86
N ILE A 141 13.35 11.38 -0.59
CA ILE A 141 13.77 10.89 0.73
C ILE A 141 14.97 9.98 0.52
#